data_AF-A0A6V7VYR0-F1
#
_entry.id   AF-A0A6V7VYR0-F1
#
_cell.length_a   1.000
_cell.length_b   1.000
_cell.length_c   1.000
_cell.angle_alpha   90.00
_cell.angle_beta   90.00
_cell.angle_gamma   90.00
#
_symmetry.space_group_name_H-M   'P 1'
#
loop_
_entity.id
_entity.type
_entity.pdbx_description
1 polymer ?
#
loop_
_entity_poly.entity_id
_entity_poly.type
_entity_poly.pdbx_seq_one_letter_code
_entity_poly.pdbx_strand_id
1 'polypeptide(L)'
;MIKFLILICLIIKTHSWTWDDYPSPRGPNYSKCRVSKPAHVCDPDGMLTDQQRKEIGELVEDFKEKTKRPKGKFQCWRDGLRLVVALAKNKIGPEGTSTGTTVCVFNDRIRS
;
A
#
# COMPACT_ATOMS: atom_id res chain seq x y z
N MET A 1 -22.43 -28.05 -23.96
CA MET A 1 -22.25 -26.69 -23.41
C MET A 1 -21.75 -26.66 -21.96
N ILE A 2 -22.09 -27.65 -21.10
CA ILE A 2 -21.61 -27.74 -19.70
C ILE A 2 -20.08 -27.89 -19.56
N LYS A 3 -19.40 -28.55 -20.51
CA LYS A 3 -17.93 -28.73 -20.50
C LYS A 3 -17.13 -27.42 -20.57
N PHE A 4 -17.67 -26.37 -21.20
CA PHE A 4 -17.01 -25.05 -21.29
C PHE A 4 -17.14 -24.25 -19.98
N LEU A 5 -18.24 -24.41 -19.25
CA LEU A 5 -18.47 -23.75 -17.95
C LEU A 5 -17.53 -24.27 -16.86
N ILE A 6 -17.22 -25.57 -16.85
CA ILE A 6 -16.30 -26.17 -15.87
C ILE A 6 -14.85 -25.71 -16.10
N LEU A 7 -14.45 -25.47 -17.36
CA LEU A 7 -13.11 -24.99 -17.71
C LEU A 7 -12.88 -23.52 -17.30
N ILE A 8 -13.93 -22.69 -17.36
CA ILE A 8 -13.87 -21.28 -16.96
C ILE A 8 -13.73 -21.13 -15.42
N CYS A 9 -14.34 -22.02 -14.63
CA CYS A 9 -14.24 -21.98 -13.16
C CYS A 9 -12.84 -22.31 -12.61
N LEU A 10 -11.98 -23.01 -13.36
CA LEU A 10 -10.64 -23.42 -12.92
C LEU A 10 -9.58 -22.30 -13.01
N ILE A 11 -9.91 -21.14 -13.60
CA ILE A 11 -8.97 -20.03 -13.81
C ILE A 11 -9.26 -18.86 -12.85
N ILE A 12 -9.99 -19.09 -11.75
CA ILE A 12 -10.07 -18.10 -10.67
C ILE A 12 -8.79 -18.20 -9.84
N LYS A 13 -7.66 -17.77 -10.41
CA LYS A 13 -6.45 -17.54 -9.63
C LYS A 13 -6.73 -16.37 -8.70
N THR A 14 -6.86 -16.64 -7.41
CA THR A 14 -6.77 -15.60 -6.39
C THR A 14 -5.40 -14.96 -6.48
N HIS A 15 -5.32 -13.76 -7.02
CA HIS A 15 -4.07 -13.01 -7.08
C HIS A 15 -3.62 -12.68 -5.65
N SER A 16 -2.40 -13.05 -5.32
CA SER A 16 -1.71 -12.69 -4.08
C SER A 16 -0.49 -11.87 -4.44
N TRP A 17 -0.27 -10.79 -3.70
CA TRP A 17 0.92 -9.97 -3.86
C TRP A 17 2.11 -10.58 -3.13
N THR A 18 3.28 -10.44 -3.71
CA THR A 18 4.57 -10.67 -3.09
C THR A 18 5.21 -9.35 -2.69
N TRP A 19 6.32 -9.38 -1.95
CA TRP A 19 7.05 -8.15 -1.66
C TRP A 19 7.64 -7.51 -2.92
N ASP A 20 7.98 -8.31 -3.93
CA ASP A 20 8.65 -7.85 -5.15
C ASP A 20 7.68 -7.27 -6.19
N ASP A 21 6.41 -7.69 -6.16
CA ASP A 21 5.40 -7.28 -7.14
C ASP A 21 4.38 -6.26 -6.61
N TYR A 22 4.35 -6.01 -5.29
CA TYR A 22 3.40 -5.07 -4.70
C TYR A 22 3.69 -3.64 -5.19
N PRO A 23 2.68 -2.91 -5.72
CA PRO A 23 2.93 -1.61 -6.32
C PRO A 23 3.30 -0.54 -5.28
N SER A 24 4.16 0.39 -5.67
CA SER A 24 4.54 1.51 -4.82
C SER A 24 3.61 2.70 -5.09
N PRO A 25 2.95 3.27 -4.07
CA PRO A 25 2.09 4.44 -4.25
C PRO A 25 2.87 5.73 -4.57
N ARG A 26 4.20 5.71 -4.42
CA ARG A 26 5.10 6.82 -4.76
C ARG A 26 5.97 6.55 -5.99
N GLY A 27 5.97 5.31 -6.48
CA GLY A 27 6.78 4.88 -7.61
C GLY A 27 6.14 5.22 -8.96
N PRO A 28 6.81 4.89 -10.08
CA PRO A 28 6.30 5.13 -11.44
C PRO A 28 5.00 4.37 -11.73
N ASN A 29 4.65 3.37 -10.92
CA ASN A 29 3.45 2.53 -11.04
C ASN A 29 2.34 2.90 -10.03
N TYR A 30 2.33 4.12 -9.49
CA TYR A 30 1.33 4.56 -8.51
C TYR A 30 -0.12 4.35 -8.96
N SER A 31 -0.41 4.38 -10.26
CA SER A 31 -1.76 4.13 -10.78
C SER A 31 -2.29 2.73 -10.44
N LYS A 32 -1.40 1.73 -10.28
CA LYS A 32 -1.79 0.38 -9.83
C LYS A 32 -2.34 0.36 -8.41
N CYS A 33 -2.03 1.36 -7.59
CA CYS A 33 -2.56 1.55 -6.24
C CYS A 33 -3.96 2.20 -6.21
N ARG A 34 -4.60 2.39 -7.39
CA ARG A 34 -5.90 3.08 -7.54
C ARG A 34 -5.90 4.52 -7.03
N VAL A 35 -4.79 5.23 -7.27
CA VAL A 35 -4.63 6.65 -6.99
C VAL A 35 -4.29 7.42 -8.27
N SER A 36 -4.77 8.66 -8.38
CA SER A 36 -4.59 9.49 -9.58
C SER A 36 -3.22 10.18 -9.65
N LYS A 37 -2.50 10.24 -8.53
CA LYS A 37 -1.17 10.87 -8.40
C LYS A 37 -0.36 10.11 -7.34
N PRO A 38 0.97 10.29 -7.28
CA PRO A 38 1.79 9.76 -6.20
C PRO A 38 1.19 10.10 -4.82
N ALA A 39 1.04 9.09 -3.97
CA ALA A 39 0.32 9.17 -2.70
C ALA A 39 0.99 8.33 -1.60
N HIS A 40 0.35 8.28 -0.44
CA HIS A 40 0.80 7.53 0.74
C HIS A 40 0.00 6.25 1.01
N VAL A 41 -1.02 5.97 0.21
CA VAL A 41 -1.92 4.84 0.37
C VAL A 41 -1.87 4.01 -0.90
N CYS A 42 -1.69 2.70 -0.76
CA CYS A 42 -1.79 1.74 -1.84
C CYS A 42 -2.87 0.71 -1.55
N ASP A 43 -3.85 0.62 -2.44
CA ASP A 43 -4.94 -0.36 -2.41
C ASP A 43 -5.19 -0.88 -3.83
N PRO A 44 -4.33 -1.78 -4.34
CA PRO A 44 -4.46 -2.30 -5.69
C PRO A 44 -5.70 -3.20 -5.85
N ASP A 45 -6.12 -3.85 -4.77
CA ASP A 45 -7.27 -4.77 -4.75
C ASP A 45 -8.62 -4.04 -4.67
N GLY A 46 -8.62 -2.72 -4.43
CA GLY A 46 -9.83 -1.90 -4.44
C GLY A 46 -10.74 -2.15 -3.24
N MET A 47 -10.15 -2.44 -2.08
CA MET A 47 -10.87 -2.61 -0.82
C MET A 47 -11.49 -1.31 -0.30
N LEU A 48 -10.95 -0.16 -0.72
CA LEU A 48 -11.38 1.18 -0.35
C LEU A 48 -12.11 1.87 -1.50
N THR A 49 -13.01 2.79 -1.17
CA THR A 49 -13.50 3.80 -2.11
C THR A 49 -12.45 4.89 -2.34
N ASP A 50 -12.61 5.69 -3.39
CA ASP A 50 -11.73 6.84 -3.64
C ASP A 50 -11.76 7.85 -2.49
N GLN A 51 -12.93 8.05 -1.89
CA GLN A 51 -13.11 8.94 -0.75
C GLN A 51 -12.36 8.42 0.49
N GLN A 52 -12.45 7.11 0.79
CA GLN A 52 -11.70 6.51 1.89
C GLN A 52 -10.19 6.60 1.67
N ARG A 53 -9.71 6.37 0.43
CA ARG A 53 -8.28 6.56 0.09
C ARG A 53 -7.83 7.99 0.35
N LYS A 54 -8.66 8.98 -0.01
CA LYS A 54 -8.39 10.40 0.22
C LYS A 54 -8.32 10.72 1.72
N GLU A 55 -9.29 10.28 2.50
CA GLU A 55 -9.34 10.49 3.96
C GLU A 55 -8.13 9.91 4.67
N ILE A 56 -7.73 8.67 4.33
CA ILE A 56 -6.51 8.05 4.90
C ILE A 56 -5.27 8.84 4.48
N GLY A 57 -5.22 9.30 3.23
CA GLY A 57 -4.13 10.17 2.75
C GLY A 57 -3.99 11.45 3.56
N GLU A 58 -5.10 12.11 3.88
CA GLU A 58 -5.13 13.31 4.72
C GLU A 58 -4.66 13.01 6.16
N LEU A 59 -5.08 11.88 6.75
CA LEU A 59 -4.63 11.43 8.07
C LEU A 59 -3.12 11.15 8.10
N VAL A 60 -2.56 10.57 7.05
CA VAL A 60 -1.12 10.32 6.95
C VAL A 60 -0.32 11.62 6.86
N GLU A 61 -0.80 12.62 6.11
CA GLU A 61 -0.16 13.94 6.05
C GLU A 61 -0.22 14.67 7.39
N ASP A 62 -1.37 14.65 8.07
CA ASP A 62 -1.53 15.23 9.41
C ASP A 62 -0.58 14.57 10.43
N PHE A 63 -0.42 13.23 10.37
CA PHE A 63 0.56 12.52 11.18
C PHE A 63 2.00 12.99 10.91
N LYS A 64 2.37 13.19 9.64
CA LYS A 64 3.69 13.70 9.27
C LYS A 64 3.95 15.07 9.91
N GLU A 65 2.98 15.99 9.82
CA GLU A 65 3.12 17.33 10.40
C GLU A 65 3.23 17.29 11.91
N LYS A 66 2.40 16.49 12.59
CA LYS A 66 2.42 16.34 14.06
C LYS A 66 3.69 15.71 14.61
N THR A 67 4.40 14.91 13.80
CA THR A 67 5.64 14.25 14.21
C THR A 67 6.89 15.06 13.89
N LYS A 68 6.77 16.19 13.18
CA LYS A 68 7.88 17.12 12.97
C LYS A 68 8.36 17.69 14.30
N ARG A 69 9.67 17.68 14.52
CA ARG A 69 10.30 18.37 15.65
C ARG A 69 11.02 19.62 15.16
N PRO A 70 10.45 20.83 15.31
CA PRO A 70 11.04 22.06 14.76
C PRO A 70 12.44 22.38 15.32
N LYS A 71 12.75 21.88 16.52
CA LYS A 71 14.06 22.06 17.20
C LYS A 71 14.88 20.76 17.28
N GLY A 72 14.65 19.79 16.40
CA GLY A 72 15.45 18.57 16.36
C GLY A 72 16.92 18.86 16.07
N LYS A 73 17.85 18.31 16.87
CA LYS A 73 19.30 18.43 16.66
C LYS A 73 19.78 17.83 15.32
N PHE A 74 18.99 16.94 14.72
CA PHE A 74 19.31 16.24 13.48
C PHE A 74 18.24 16.48 12.42
N GLN A 75 18.64 16.54 11.15
CA GLN A 75 17.75 16.85 10.01
C GLN A 75 16.55 15.90 9.94
N CYS A 76 16.76 14.60 10.15
CA CYS A 76 15.70 13.59 10.15
C CYS A 76 14.62 13.83 11.22
N TRP A 77 14.92 14.59 12.28
CA TRP A 77 13.94 14.90 13.33
C TRP A 77 13.07 16.09 12.94
N ARG A 78 13.54 16.93 12.01
CA ARG A 78 12.83 18.13 11.53
C ARG A 78 11.79 17.78 10.46
N ASP A 79 12.01 16.70 9.71
CA ASP A 79 11.20 16.32 8.55
C ASP A 79 9.90 15.56 8.89
N GLY A 80 9.76 15.12 10.15
CA GLY A 80 8.63 14.32 10.61
C GLY A 80 8.71 12.85 10.17
N LEU A 81 7.84 12.02 10.71
CA LEU A 81 7.73 10.60 10.35
C LEU A 81 6.79 10.46 9.14
N ARG A 82 7.22 9.70 8.14
CA ARG A 82 6.41 9.41 6.94
C ARG A 82 5.86 8.00 7.02
N LEU A 83 4.55 7.90 6.92
CA LEU A 83 3.85 6.62 6.83
C LEU A 83 3.49 6.33 5.37
N VAL A 84 3.48 5.04 5.04
CA VAL A 84 2.86 4.51 3.84
C VAL A 84 1.92 3.38 4.27
N VAL A 85 0.70 3.40 3.76
CA VAL A 85 -0.34 2.41 4.02
C VAL A 85 -0.42 1.48 2.83
N ALA A 86 -0.21 0.19 3.06
CA ALA A 86 -0.37 -0.87 2.06
C ALA A 86 -1.55 -1.76 2.46
N LEU A 87 -2.54 -1.90 1.58
CA LEU A 87 -3.67 -2.81 1.72
C LEU A 87 -3.59 -3.91 0.66
N ALA A 88 -3.84 -5.13 1.08
CA ALA A 88 -3.97 -6.27 0.20
C ALA A 88 -5.07 -7.18 0.74
N LYS A 89 -5.88 -7.72 -0.16
CA LYS A 89 -6.95 -8.67 0.15
C LYS A 89 -6.36 -9.98 0.68
N ASN A 90 -5.20 -10.37 0.15
CA ASN A 90 -4.44 -11.55 0.56
C ASN A 90 -3.13 -11.12 1.21
N LYS A 91 -2.53 -12.00 2.01
CA LYS A 91 -1.23 -11.76 2.66
C LYS A 91 -0.17 -11.37 1.63
N ILE A 92 0.57 -10.30 1.91
CA ILE A 92 1.79 -9.96 1.18
C ILE A 92 2.96 -10.68 1.86
N GLY A 93 3.69 -11.49 1.10
CA GLY A 93 4.80 -12.27 1.65
C GLY A 93 5.83 -12.65 0.58
N PRO A 94 6.92 -13.29 0.97
CA PRO A 94 7.78 -13.97 0.00
C PRO A 94 6.97 -15.05 -0.73
N GLU A 95 7.34 -15.32 -1.98
CA GLU A 95 6.70 -16.36 -2.80
C GLU A 95 6.55 -17.67 -2.01
N GLY A 96 5.34 -18.23 -1.99
CA GLY A 96 5.05 -19.51 -1.34
C GLY A 96 4.61 -19.47 0.12
N THR A 97 4.43 -18.30 0.75
CA THR A 97 3.95 -18.22 2.16
C THR A 97 2.46 -17.86 2.26
N SER A 98 1.62 -18.87 2.52
CA SER A 98 0.17 -18.71 2.63
C SER A 98 -0.31 -18.19 4.00
N THR A 99 -1.26 -17.24 3.95
CA THR A 99 -2.27 -16.86 4.96
C THR A 99 -1.85 -16.05 6.20
N GLY A 100 -2.54 -14.91 6.39
CA GLY A 100 -2.43 -13.99 7.54
C GLY A 100 -2.45 -12.51 7.12
N THR A 101 -3.32 -11.69 7.72
CA THR A 101 -3.35 -10.24 7.49
C THR A 101 -2.05 -9.62 8.00
N THR A 102 -1.21 -9.10 7.11
CA THR A 102 -0.02 -8.33 7.48
C THR A 102 -0.28 -6.86 7.19
N VAL A 103 -0.37 -6.04 8.24
CA VAL A 103 -0.29 -4.59 8.12
C VAL A 103 1.19 -4.23 8.09
N CYS A 104 1.76 -4.07 6.90
CA CYS A 104 3.11 -3.56 6.75
C CYS A 104 3.09 -2.04 6.92
N VAL A 105 3.52 -1.55 8.08
CA VAL A 105 3.82 -0.13 8.26
C VAL A 105 5.24 0.11 7.76
N PHE A 106 5.36 0.57 6.52
CA PHE A 106 6.64 1.04 6.01
C PHE A 106 6.95 2.39 6.64
N ASN A 107 7.93 2.41 7.54
CA ASN A 107 8.57 3.65 7.97
C ASN A 107 9.55 4.04 6.86
N ASP A 108 9.13 4.93 5.96
CA ASP A 108 9.98 5.44 4.89
C ASP A 108 11.04 6.35 5.52
N ARG A 109 12.17 5.75 5.90
CA ARG A 109 13.29 6.44 6.53
C ARG A 109 13.97 7.28 5.44
N ILE A 110 13.81 8.60 5.50
CA ILE A 110 14.52 9.56 4.64
C ILE A 110 16.02 9.26 4.71
N ARG A 111 16.59 8.70 3.64
CA ARG A 111 18.04 8.75 3.39
C ARG A 111 18.34 10.13 2.81
N SER A 112 18.95 10.98 3.62
CA SER A 112 19.63 12.21 3.19
C SER A 112 20.85 11.87 2.34
#